data_AF-A0AAE2W8W7-F1
#
_entry.id   AF-A0AAE2W8W7-F1
#
_cell.length_a   1.000
_cell.length_b   1.000
_cell.length_c   1.000
_cell.angle_alpha   90.00
_cell.angle_beta   90.00
_cell.angle_gamma   90.00
#
_symmetry.space_group_name_H-M   'P 1'
#
loop_
_entity.id
_entity.type
_entity.pdbx_description
1 polymer ?
#
loop_
_entity_poly.entity_id
_entity_poly.type
_entity_poly.pdbx_seq_one_letter_code
_entity_poly.pdbx_strand_id
1 'polypeptide(L)' 'MDAPRPHLWSHILTHWADIELDLQQVGVDVESGILRERSWRWLELRIADLASTPTTRLYRALRKA' A
#
# COMPACT_ATOMS: atom_id res chain seq x y z
N MET A 1 7.54 -16.19 18.76
CA MET A 1 6.60 -15.39 17.94
C MET A 1 7.34 -14.11 17.58
N ASP A 2 7.89 -14.04 16.36
CA ASP A 2 8.48 -12.78 15.89
C ASP A 2 7.35 -11.77 15.75
N ALA A 3 7.39 -10.70 16.55
CA ALA A 3 6.55 -9.54 16.29
C ALA A 3 6.97 -8.99 14.92
N PRO A 4 6.04 -8.72 13.99
CA PRO A 4 6.40 -8.14 12.71
C PRO A 4 7.14 -6.84 12.97
N ARG A 5 8.37 -6.72 12.43
CA ARG A 5 9.11 -5.46 12.49
C ARG A 5 8.22 -4.39 11.84
N PRO A 6 7.99 -3.23 12.49
CA PRO A 6 7.24 -2.16 11.86
C PRO A 6 7.97 -1.78 10.57
N HIS A 7 7.31 -1.95 9.43
CA HIS A 7 7.84 -1.50 8.15
C HIS A 7 7.88 0.02 8.19
N LEU A 8 9.06 0.60 7.98
CA LEU A 8 9.18 2.04 7.78
C LEU A 8 8.39 2.40 6.52
N TRP A 9 7.68 3.53 6.54
CA TRP A 9 6.91 4.01 5.39
C TRP A 9 7.75 4.10 4.11
N SER A 10 9.04 4.43 4.23
CA SER A 10 9.98 4.40 3.11
C SER A 10 10.10 3.02 2.46
N HIS A 11 10.16 1.95 3.24
CA HIS A 11 10.20 0.57 2.75
C HIS A 11 8.85 0.16 2.13
N ILE A 12 7.72 0.56 2.72
CA ILE A 12 6.41 0.30 2.12
C ILE A 12 6.34 0.93 0.72
N LEU A 13 6.79 2.18 0.60
CA LEU A 13 6.74 2.93 -0.66
C LEU A 13 7.73 2.43 -1.72
N THR A 14 8.76 1.63 -1.38
CA THR A 14 9.59 0.97 -2.43
C THR A 14 8.80 -0.06 -3.24
N HIS A 15 7.65 -0.52 -2.74
CA HIS A 15 6.74 -1.43 -3.42
C HIS A 15 5.60 -0.70 -4.16
N TRP A 16 5.88 0.47 -4.73
CA TRP A 16 4.85 1.31 -5.36
C TRP A 16 4.04 0.59 -6.44
N ALA A 17 4.68 -0.24 -7.28
CA ALA A 17 3.97 -0.99 -8.31
C ALA A 17 2.94 -1.99 -7.73
N ASP A 18 3.25 -2.63 -6.61
CA ASP A 18 2.30 -3.52 -5.92
C ASP A 18 1.15 -2.72 -5.30
N ILE A 19 1.46 -1.58 -4.68
CA ILE A 19 0.47 -0.63 -4.15
C ILE A 19 -0.49 -0.16 -5.23
N GLU A 20 0.04 0.27 -6.37
CA GLU A 20 -0.74 0.80 -7.50
C GLU A 20 -1.70 -0.25 -8.07
N LEU A 21 -1.22 -1.49 -8.28
CA LEU A 21 -2.07 -2.58 -8.76
C LEU A 21 -3.15 -2.98 -7.74
N ASP A 22 -2.82 -3.00 -6.46
CA ASP A 22 -3.80 -3.30 -5.41
C ASP A 22 -4.84 -2.18 -5.27
N LEU A 23 -4.44 -0.91 -5.37
CA LEU A 23 -5.34 0.25 -5.42
C LEU A 23 -6.27 0.16 -6.64
N GLN A 24 -5.73 -0.15 -7.82
CA GLN A 24 -6.53 -0.27 -9.03
C GLN A 24 -7.54 -1.42 -8.93
N GLN A 25 -7.16 -2.54 -8.31
CA GLN A 25 -8.07 -3.67 -8.08
C GLN A 25 -9.27 -3.30 -7.20
N VAL A 26 -9.14 -2.31 -6.31
CA VAL A 26 -10.24 -1.80 -5.47
C VAL A 26 -10.90 -0.54 -6.05
N GLY A 27 -10.61 -0.20 -7.31
CA GLY A 27 -11.23 0.91 -8.03
C GLY A 27 -10.58 2.27 -7.80
N VAL A 28 -9.36 2.31 -7.26
CA VAL A 28 -8.56 3.53 -7.13
C VAL A 28 -7.50 3.57 -8.22
N ASP A 29 -7.75 4.37 -9.25
CA ASP A 29 -6.76 4.68 -10.28
C ASP A 29 -5.92 5.89 -9.86
N VAL A 30 -4.62 5.67 -9.60
CA VAL A 30 -3.71 6.74 -9.14
C VAL A 30 -3.35 7.74 -10.24
N GLU A 31 -3.47 7.34 -11.51
CA GLU A 31 -3.19 8.19 -12.68
C GLU A 31 -4.41 9.05 -13.08
N SER A 32 -5.58 8.79 -12.50
CA SER A 32 -6.81 9.58 -12.72
C SER A 32 -6.74 11.05 -12.26
N GLY A 33 -5.69 11.42 -11.51
CA GLY A 33 -5.57 12.73 -10.85
C GLY A 33 -6.06 12.75 -9.40
N ILE A 34 -6.63 11.64 -8.89
CA ILE A 34 -7.17 11.52 -7.53
C ILE A 34 -6.16 11.93 -6.43
N LEU A 35 -4.86 11.70 -6.66
CA LEU A 35 -3.80 12.06 -5.72
C LEU A 35 -3.61 13.57 -5.56
N ARG A 36 -4.09 14.38 -6.50
CA ARG A 36 -4.11 15.86 -6.38
C ARG A 36 -5.33 16.35 -5.61
N GLU A 37 -6.41 15.56 -5.58
CA GLU A 37 -7.69 15.93 -4.97
C GLU A 37 -7.82 15.45 -3.51
N ARG A 38 -7.10 14.39 -3.15
CA ARG A 38 -7.18 13.76 -1.82
C ARG A 38 -5.94 14.03 -1.00
N SER A 39 -6.12 14.08 0.32
CA SER A 39 -5.03 14.31 1.26
C SER A 39 -4.11 13.08 1.36
N TRP A 40 -2.87 13.30 1.80
CA TRP A 40 -1.95 12.19 2.10
C TRP A 40 -2.57 11.16 3.04
N ARG A 41 -3.26 11.60 4.11
CA ARG A 41 -3.95 10.72 5.06
C ARG A 41 -4.93 9.75 4.39
N TRP A 42 -5.60 10.18 3.32
CA TRP A 42 -6.54 9.32 2.58
C TRP A 42 -5.84 8.17 1.85
N LEU A 43 -4.66 8.45 1.29
CA LEU A 43 -3.81 7.45 0.63
C LEU A 43 -3.13 6.56 1.68
N GLU A 44 -2.59 7.16 2.74
CA GLU A 44 -1.93 6.49 3.85
C GLU A 44 -2.80 5.37 4.44
N LEU A 45 -4.07 5.67 4.75
CA LEU A 45 -5.01 4.69 5.31
C LEU A 45 -5.26 3.50 4.36
N ARG A 46 -5.29 3.74 3.05
CA ARG A 46 -5.47 2.68 2.04
C ARG A 46 -4.22 1.82 1.95
N ILE A 47 -3.04 2.42 1.87
CA ILE A 47 -1.78 1.67 1.83
C ILE A 47 -1.61 0.84 3.11
N ALA A 48 -1.97 1.39 4.28
CA ALA A 48 -1.92 0.67 5.55
C ALA A 48 -2.87 -0.55 5.58
N ASP A 49 -4.09 -0.38 5.05
CA ASP A 49 -5.06 -1.48 4.90
C ASP A 49 -4.54 -2.56 3.94
N LEU A 50 -3.99 -2.15 2.80
CA LEU A 50 -3.34 -3.06 1.85
C LEU A 50 -2.19 -3.84 2.50
N ALA A 51 -1.34 -3.17 3.28
CA ALA A 51 -0.20 -3.78 3.95
C ALA A 51 -0.60 -4.75 5.07
N SER A 52 -1.85 -4.67 5.55
CA SER A 52 -2.40 -5.51 6.61
C SER A 52 -3.28 -6.65 6.07
N THR A 53 -3.62 -6.63 4.78
CA THR A 53 -4.57 -7.57 4.17
C THR A 53 -3.84 -8.73 3.47
N PRO A 54 -3.94 -9.99 3.93
CA PRO A 54 -3.12 -11.10 3.43
C PRO A 54 -3.22 -11.44 1.93
N THR A 55 -4.31 -11.03 1.30
CA THR A 55 -4.61 -11.32 -0.10
C THR A 55 -3.96 -10.33 -1.07
N THR A 56 -3.46 -9.19 -0.60
CA THR A 56 -2.90 -8.12 -1.43
C THR A 56 -1.48 -8.44 -1.87
N ARG A 57 -1.03 -7.77 -2.94
CA ARG A 57 0.35 -7.86 -3.42
C ARG A 57 1.29 -7.23 -2.41
N LEU A 58 0.93 -6.06 -1.88
CA LEU A 58 1.74 -5.34 -0.90
C LEU A 58 2.05 -6.18 0.34
N TYR A 59 1.04 -6.83 0.93
CA TYR A 59 1.25 -7.70 2.09
C TYR A 59 2.25 -8.83 1.79
N ARG A 60 2.14 -9.44 0.61
CA ARG A 60 3.03 -10.52 0.19
C ARG A 60 4.44 -10.02 -0.07
N ALA A 61 4.60 -8.83 -0.64
CA ALA A 61 5.89 -8.21 -0.91
C ALA A 61 6.65 -7.93 0.39
N LEU A 62 5.97 -7.32 1.38
CA LEU A 62 6.54 -6.99 2.68
C LEU A 62 6.98 -8.21 3.50
N ARG A 63 6.40 -9.39 3.24
CA ARG A 63 6.75 -10.65 3.93
C ARG A 63 7.84 -11.48 3.23
N LYS A 64 8.18 -11.14 2.00
CA LYS A 64 9.25 -11.79 1.24
C LYS A 64 10.61 -11.11 1.43
N ALA A 65 10.60 -9.88 1.96
CA ALA A 65 11.78 -9.06 2.21
C ALA A 65 12.43 -9.36 3.57
#